data_AF-W5J4M0-F1
#
_entry.id   AF-W5J4M0-F1
#
_cell.length_a   1.000
_cell.length_b   1.000
_cell.length_c   1.000
_cell.angle_alpha   90.00
_cell.angle_beta   90.00
_cell.angle_gamma   90.00
#
_symmetry.space_group_name_H-M   'P 1'
#
loop_
_entity.id
_entity.type
_entity.pdbx_description
1 polymer ?
#
loop_
_entity_poly.entity_id
_entity_poly.type
_entity_poly.pdbx_seq_one_letter_code
_entity_poly.pdbx_strand_id
1 'polypeptide(L)'
;MDARIGLEYIIENNDYVNKLGLALDTNNVTVKKQIFELLSTLCAFSGSGYKRAIETLEHYKSIKGERYRLNLVVSELDKATTLEYQIALLAFVNCVIISAGSLKDRIRMRNEFIGE
;
A
#
# COMPACT_ATOMS: atom_id res chain seq x y z
N MET A 1 18.23 -14.21 6.18
CA MET A 1 17.55 -14.11 4.88
C MET A 1 17.72 -12.68 4.42
N ASP A 2 18.37 -12.44 3.28
CA ASP A 2 18.56 -11.07 2.77
C ASP A 2 17.19 -10.51 2.39
N ALA A 3 16.80 -9.37 3.00
CA ALA A 3 15.50 -8.75 2.78
C ALA A 3 15.26 -8.46 1.28
N ARG A 4 16.32 -8.20 0.51
CA ARG A 4 16.25 -7.95 -0.94
C ARG A 4 15.72 -9.16 -1.71
N ILE A 5 16.19 -10.37 -1.38
CA ILE A 5 15.74 -11.63 -2.02
C ILE A 5 14.25 -11.85 -1.76
N GLY A 6 13.78 -11.55 -0.55
CA GLY A 6 12.36 -11.65 -0.21
C GLY A 6 11.50 -10.65 -1.00
N LEU A 7 11.95 -9.41 -1.15
CA LEU A 7 11.24 -8.39 -1.92
C LEU A 7 11.22 -8.70 -3.42
N GLU A 8 12.34 -9.14 -3.99
CA GLU A 8 12.42 -9.59 -5.38
C GLU A 8 11.44 -10.75 -5.64
N TYR A 9 11.40 -11.74 -4.74
CA TYR A 9 10.44 -12.84 -4.85
C TYR A 9 8.99 -12.35 -4.85
N ILE A 10 8.62 -11.40 -3.98
CA ILE A 10 7.26 -10.83 -3.97
C ILE A 10 6.97 -10.08 -5.28
N ILE A 11 7.95 -9.36 -5.81
CA ILE A 11 7.80 -8.60 -7.06
C ILE A 11 7.61 -9.52 -8.25
N GLU A 12 8.34 -10.64 -8.33
CA GLU A 12 8.26 -11.60 -9.44
C GLU A 12 6.99 -12.44 -9.41
N ASN A 13 6.40 -12.66 -8.23
CA ASN A 13 5.22 -13.52 -8.07
C ASN A 13 3.93 -12.70 -7.99
N ASN A 14 3.21 -12.59 -9.12
CA ASN A 14 1.94 -11.86 -9.22
C ASN A 14 0.87 -12.30 -8.19
N ASP A 15 0.90 -13.56 -7.74
CA ASP A 15 -0.05 -14.10 -6.75
C ASP A 15 0.00 -13.37 -5.39
N TYR A 16 1.11 -12.69 -5.08
CA TYR A 16 1.21 -11.88 -3.87
C TYR A 16 0.28 -10.67 -3.87
N VAL A 17 -0.14 -10.16 -5.02
CA VAL A 17 -1.19 -9.12 -5.10
C VAL A 17 -2.46 -9.62 -4.44
N ASN A 18 -2.88 -10.84 -4.77
CA ASN A 18 -4.09 -11.44 -4.23
C ASN A 18 -3.94 -11.76 -2.74
N LYS A 19 -2.82 -12.39 -2.36
CA LYS A 19 -2.56 -12.76 -0.96
C LYS A 19 -2.51 -11.55 -0.03
N LEU A 20 -1.79 -10.50 -0.43
CA LEU A 20 -1.69 -9.26 0.36
C LEU A 20 -3.03 -8.51 0.39
N GLY A 21 -3.76 -8.47 -0.74
CA GLY A 21 -5.09 -7.89 -0.80
C GLY A 21 -6.06 -8.58 0.16
N LEU A 22 -6.12 -9.91 0.16
CA LEU A 22 -6.95 -10.66 1.10
C LEU A 22 -6.51 -10.46 2.55
N ALA A 23 -5.20 -10.40 2.81
CA ALA A 23 -4.68 -10.19 4.15
C ALA A 23 -5.00 -8.79 4.71
N LEU A 24 -5.22 -7.78 3.86
CA LEU A 24 -5.73 -6.46 4.26
C LEU A 24 -7.18 -6.49 4.75
N ASP A 25 -7.97 -7.53 4.42
CA ASP A 25 -9.38 -7.65 4.81
C ASP A 25 -9.60 -8.23 6.24
N THR A 26 -8.52 -8.42 7.00
CA THR A 26 -8.60 -8.84 8.39
C THR A 26 -9.06 -7.71 9.33
N ASN A 27 -9.61 -8.03 10.50
CA ASN A 27 -9.84 -7.04 11.57
C ASN A 27 -8.63 -6.85 12.49
N ASN A 28 -7.55 -7.60 12.27
CA ASN A 28 -6.34 -7.52 13.08
C ASN A 28 -5.45 -6.35 12.64
N VAL A 29 -5.43 -5.28 13.45
CA VAL A 29 -4.63 -4.07 13.21
C VAL A 29 -3.14 -4.38 13.07
N THR A 30 -2.60 -5.33 13.83
CA THR A 30 -1.18 -5.72 13.74
C THR A 30 -0.85 -6.30 12.37
N VAL A 31 -1.74 -7.15 11.83
CA VAL A 31 -1.55 -7.73 10.49
C VAL A 31 -1.63 -6.65 9.42
N LYS A 32 -2.63 -5.75 9.48
CA LYS A 32 -2.72 -4.63 8.53
C LYS A 32 -1.47 -3.75 8.59
N LYS A 33 -1.01 -3.41 9.80
CA LYS A 33 0.22 -2.64 10.02
C LYS A 33 1.41 -3.27 9.29
N GLN A 34 1.65 -4.57 9.52
CA GLN A 34 2.75 -5.29 8.88
C GLN A 34 2.63 -5.30 7.36
N ILE A 35 1.41 -5.41 6.83
CA ILE A 35 1.19 -5.33 5.37
C ILE A 35 1.50 -3.93 4.86
N PHE A 36 1.04 -2.86 5.51
CA PHE A 36 1.37 -1.49 5.10
C PHE A 36 2.88 -1.20 5.17
N GLU A 37 3.59 -1.71 6.18
CA GLU A 37 5.05 -1.61 6.27
C GLU A 37 5.75 -2.34 5.12
N LEU A 38 5.26 -3.54 4.76
CA LEU A 38 5.76 -4.29 3.60
C LEU A 38 5.50 -3.56 2.29
N LEU A 39 4.28 -3.05 2.07
CA LEU A 39 3.94 -2.28 0.88
C LEU A 39 4.77 -0.99 0.77
N SER A 40 5.03 -0.32 1.90
CA SER A 40 5.92 0.85 1.96
C SER A 40 7.34 0.50 1.51
N THR A 41 7.84 -0.64 2.00
CA THR A 41 9.17 -1.16 1.64
C THR A 41 9.24 -1.49 0.14
N LEU A 42 8.21 -2.11 -0.42
CA LEU A 42 8.13 -2.38 -1.87
C LEU A 42 8.14 -1.09 -2.70
N CYS A 43 7.37 -0.08 -2.29
CA CYS A 43 7.37 1.23 -2.95
C CYS A 43 8.77 1.87 -2.96
N ALA A 44 9.48 1.82 -1.84
CA ALA A 44 10.81 2.41 -1.71
C ALA A 44 11.92 1.59 -2.40
N PHE A 45 11.72 0.28 -2.56
CA PHE A 45 12.73 -0.63 -3.11
C PHE A 45 12.94 -0.45 -4.61
N SER A 46 11.87 -0.41 -5.40
CA SER A 46 11.97 -0.31 -6.86
C SER A 46 10.66 0.14 -7.52
N GLY A 47 10.73 0.58 -8.79
CA GLY A 47 9.53 0.92 -9.56
C GLY A 47 8.58 -0.26 -9.78
N SER A 48 9.11 -1.49 -9.88
CA SER A 48 8.29 -2.71 -9.95
C SER A 48 7.64 -3.04 -8.60
N GLY A 49 8.34 -2.80 -7.48
CA GLY A 49 7.77 -2.88 -6.14
C GLY A 49 6.65 -1.87 -5.90
N TYR A 50 6.85 -0.61 -6.30
CA TYR A 50 5.81 0.42 -6.32
C TYR A 50 4.59 -0.04 -7.13
N LYS A 51 4.80 -0.52 -8.36
CA LYS A 51 3.70 -1.05 -9.20
C LYS A 51 2.95 -2.18 -8.49
N ARG A 52 3.65 -3.10 -7.85
CA ARG A 52 3.07 -4.22 -7.11
C ARG A 52 2.20 -3.75 -5.95
N ALA A 53 2.67 -2.75 -5.19
CA ALA A 53 1.89 -2.20 -4.08
C ALA A 53 0.59 -1.53 -4.57
N ILE A 54 0.65 -0.80 -5.68
CA ILE A 54 -0.52 -0.17 -6.30
C ILE A 54 -1.51 -1.23 -6.83
N GLU A 55 -1.03 -2.30 -7.46
CA GLU A 55 -1.86 -3.41 -7.92
C GLU A 55 -2.58 -4.11 -6.74
N THR A 56 -1.91 -4.28 -5.59
CA THR A 56 -2.53 -4.81 -4.36
C THR A 56 -3.70 -3.96 -3.90
N LEU A 57 -3.57 -2.62 -3.91
CA LEU A 57 -4.66 -1.72 -3.54
C LEU A 57 -5.80 -1.74 -4.56
N GLU A 58 -5.50 -1.81 -5.86
CA GLU A 58 -6.52 -1.91 -6.91
C GLU A 58 -7.30 -3.25 -6.81
N HIS A 59 -6.61 -4.33 -6.49
CA HIS A 59 -7.22 -5.62 -6.23
C HIS A 59 -8.14 -5.57 -5.00
N TYR A 60 -7.66 -4.99 -3.89
CA TYR A 60 -8.47 -4.81 -2.68
C TYR A 60 -9.74 -3.99 -2.96
N LYS A 61 -9.59 -2.87 -3.68
CA LYS A 61 -10.72 -2.04 -4.13
C LYS A 61 -11.74 -2.86 -4.91
N SER A 62 -11.28 -3.70 -5.84
CA SER A 62 -12.17 -4.54 -6.65
C SER A 62 -12.94 -5.56 -5.81
N ILE A 63 -12.30 -6.17 -4.80
CA ILE A 63 -12.96 -7.11 -3.88
C ILE A 63 -14.00 -6.41 -2.99
N LYS A 64 -13.66 -5.23 -2.46
CA LYS A 64 -14.52 -4.51 -1.51
C LYS A 64 -15.56 -3.61 -2.17
N GLY A 65 -15.47 -3.39 -3.48
CA GLY A 65 -16.34 -2.48 -4.21
C GLY A 65 -16.09 -1.01 -3.88
N GLU A 66 -14.84 -0.67 -3.53
CA GLU A 66 -14.47 0.70 -3.15
C GLU A 66 -14.44 1.63 -4.36
N ARG A 67 -14.79 2.90 -4.15
CA ARG A 67 -14.84 3.89 -5.25
C ARG A 67 -13.46 4.12 -5.87
N TYR A 68 -12.40 4.13 -5.06
CA TYR A 68 -11.02 4.35 -5.50
C TYR A 68 -10.05 3.57 -4.59
N ARG A 69 -8.88 3.20 -5.11
CA ARG A 69 -7.95 2.25 -4.47
C ARG A 69 -7.30 2.76 -3.19
N LEU A 70 -7.17 4.08 -3.05
CA LEU A 70 -6.59 4.71 -1.87
C LEU A 70 -7.61 4.91 -0.74
N ASN A 71 -8.91 4.67 -0.96
CA ASN A 71 -9.94 4.83 0.06
C ASN A 71 -9.69 3.95 1.29
N LEU A 72 -9.14 2.75 1.08
CA LEU A 72 -8.72 1.86 2.16
C LEU A 72 -7.81 2.60 3.14
N VAL A 73 -6.74 3.23 2.65
CA VAL A 73 -5.74 3.90 3.49
C VAL A 73 -6.36 5.06 4.27
N VAL A 74 -7.21 5.86 3.60
CA VAL A 74 -7.93 6.97 4.23
C VAL A 74 -8.86 6.46 5.33
N SER A 75 -9.61 5.40 5.05
CA SER A 75 -10.53 4.81 6.03
C SER A 75 -9.81 4.18 7.22
N GLU A 76 -8.62 3.61 7.01
CA GLU A 76 -7.80 3.04 8.08
C GLU A 76 -7.16 4.15 8.92
N LEU A 77 -6.74 5.26 8.31
CA LEU A 77 -6.23 6.43 9.03
C LEU A 77 -7.29 7.03 9.95
N ASP A 78 -8.54 7.15 9.48
CA ASP A 78 -9.66 7.66 10.27
C ASP A 78 -9.99 6.76 11.47
N LYS A 79 -9.88 5.43 11.29
CA LYS A 79 -10.16 4.42 12.33
C LYS A 79 -8.98 4.14 13.26
N ALA A 80 -7.75 4.53 12.89
CA ALA A 80 -6.55 4.16 13.61
C ALA A 80 -6.47 4.86 14.98
N THR A 81 -6.46 4.07 16.05
CA THR A 81 -6.39 4.55 17.44
C THR A 81 -4.98 4.51 18.02
N THR A 82 -4.07 3.72 17.45
CA THR A 82 -2.69 3.57 17.94
C THR A 82 -1.72 4.41 17.13
N LEU A 83 -0.79 5.05 17.83
CA LEU A 83 0.22 5.91 17.20
C LEU A 83 1.09 5.12 16.22
N GLU A 84 1.46 3.88 16.58
CA GLU A 84 2.30 3.02 15.74
C GLU A 84 1.62 2.66 14.42
N TYR A 85 0.28 2.51 14.42
CA TYR A 85 -0.45 2.21 13.20
C TYR A 85 -0.62 3.45 12.33
N GLN A 86 -0.90 4.60 12.94
CA GLN A 86 -0.94 5.90 12.24
C GLN A 86 0.40 6.21 11.56
N ILE A 87 1.52 5.96 12.25
CA ILE A 87 2.88 6.12 11.68
C ILE A 87 3.07 5.21 10.47
N ALA A 88 2.67 3.93 10.55
CA ALA A 88 2.80 3.00 9.44
C ALA A 88 1.97 3.42 8.22
N LEU A 89 0.73 3.88 8.44
CA LEU A 89 -0.15 4.37 7.38
C LEU A 89 0.39 5.64 6.72
N LEU A 90 0.85 6.63 7.51
CA LEU A 90 1.45 7.86 6.98
C LEU A 90 2.78 7.60 6.26
N ALA A 91 3.59 6.65 6.76
CA ALA A 91 4.79 6.20 6.07
C ALA A 91 4.44 5.61 4.70
N PHE A 92 3.39 4.80 4.63
CA PHE A 92 2.91 4.24 3.37
C PHE A 92 2.43 5.31 2.39
N VAL A 93 1.63 6.29 2.84
CA VAL A 93 1.21 7.44 2.02
C VAL A 93 2.43 8.16 1.44
N ASN A 94 3.42 8.47 2.27
CA ASN A 94 4.64 9.14 1.84
C ASN A 94 5.44 8.31 0.83
N CYS A 95 5.60 7.01 1.07
CA CYS A 95 6.29 6.11 0.15
C CYS A 95 5.59 6.06 -1.22
N VAL A 96 4.26 5.94 -1.24
CA VAL A 96 3.49 5.93 -2.50
C VAL A 96 3.67 7.23 -3.29
N ILE A 97 3.61 8.39 -2.62
CA ILE A 97 3.76 9.69 -3.29
C ILE A 97 5.19 9.89 -3.79
N ILE A 98 6.21 9.60 -2.97
CA ILE A 98 7.61 9.84 -3.34
C ILE A 98 8.06 8.90 -4.46
N SER A 99 7.61 7.64 -4.43
CA SER A 99 7.97 6.62 -5.43
C SER A 99 7.25 6.81 -6.77
N ALA A 100 6.27 7.71 -6.88
CA ALA A 100 5.71 8.08 -8.16
C ALA A 100 6.74 8.88 -8.99
N GLY A 101 6.80 8.56 -10.29
CA GLY A 101 7.90 8.94 -11.18
C GLY A 101 8.04 10.44 -11.40
N SER A 102 7.06 11.08 -12.05
CA SER A 102 7.10 12.51 -12.36
C SER A 102 6.40 13.36 -11.30
N LEU A 103 6.74 14.66 -11.22
CA LEU A 103 6.01 15.60 -10.36
C LEU A 103 4.50 15.57 -10.61
N LYS A 104 4.08 15.42 -11.87
CA LYS A 104 2.67 15.31 -12.24
C LYS A 104 2.02 14.05 -11.67
N ASP A 105 2.73 12.93 -11.68
CA ASP A 105 2.24 11.69 -11.06
C ASP A 105 2.15 11.81 -9.55
N ARG A 106 3.11 12.46 -8.89
CA ARG A 106 3.07 12.72 -7.45
C ARG A 106 1.86 13.57 -7.06
N ILE A 107 1.59 14.63 -7.83
CA ILE A 107 0.41 15.49 -7.62
C ILE A 107 -0.87 14.65 -7.81
N ARG A 108 -0.95 13.85 -8.87
CA ARG A 108 -2.10 12.96 -9.12
C ARG A 108 -2.31 11.96 -7.98
N MET A 109 -1.25 11.29 -7.51
CA MET A 109 -1.34 10.34 -6.40
C MET A 109 -1.78 11.02 -5.11
N ARG A 110 -1.29 12.24 -4.83
CA ARG A 110 -1.72 13.02 -3.68
C ARG A 110 -3.20 13.40 -3.76
N ASN A 111 -3.66 13.84 -4.94
CA ASN A 111 -5.06 14.21 -5.15
C ASN A 111 -6.01 13.00 -5.02
N GLU A 112 -5.54 11.81 -5.40
CA GLU A 112 -6.33 10.59 -5.26
C GLU A 112 -6.64 10.25 -3.78
N PHE A 113 -5.79 10.64 -2.82
CA PHE A 113 -6.08 10.50 -1.38
C PHE A 113 -7.18 11.44 -0.87
N ILE A 114 -7.47 12.53 -1.57
CA ILE A 114 -8.57 13.45 -1.24
C ILE A 114 -9.81 13.22 -2.10
N GLY A 115 -9.80 12.18 -2.94
CA GLY A 115 -10.92 11.80 -3.80
C GLY A 115 -11.08 12.67 -5.06
N GLU A 116 -10.04 13.39 -5.47
CA GLU A 116 -9.97 14.24 -6.67
C GLU A 116 -9.27 13.55 -7.86
#